data_AF-A0A2K8LU48-F1
#
_entry.id   AF-A0A2K8LU48-F1
#
_cell.length_a   1.000
_cell.length_b   1.000
_cell.length_c   1.000
_cell.angle_alpha   90.00
_cell.angle_beta   90.00
_cell.angle_gamma   90.00
#
_symmetry.space_group_name_H-M   'P 1'
#
loop_
_entity.id
_entity.type
_entity.pdbx_description
1 polymer ?
#
loop_
_entity_poly.entity_id
_entity_poly.type
_entity_poly.pdbx_seq_one_letter_code
_entity_poly.pdbx_strand_id
1 'polypeptide(L)' 'MTDTPLLRVVRGNPDDAELAALTALVAAAASAPGPAPARRRTSWWGDRAAAVHAPVAAGDGAWRASSLPR' A
#
# COMPACT_ATOMS: atom_id res chain seq x y z
N MET A 1 -19.19 31.52 16.32
CA MET A 1 -18.95 30.07 16.22
C MET A 1 -17.44 29.88 16.13
N THR A 2 -16.81 29.40 17.19
CA THR A 2 -15.38 29.04 17.13
C THR A 2 -15.26 27.71 16.43
N ASP A 3 -14.61 27.71 15.28
CA ASP A 3 -14.31 26.49 14.54
C ASP A 3 -13.35 25.60 15.34
N THR A 4 -13.45 24.28 15.16
CA THR A 4 -12.60 23.33 15.89
C THR A 4 -11.21 23.30 15.24
N PRO A 5 -10.10 23.46 16.00
CA PRO A 5 -8.77 23.51 15.41
C PRO A 5 -8.38 22.16 14.80
N LEU A 6 -7.80 22.20 13.58
CA LEU A 6 -7.33 21.01 12.86
C LEU A 6 -6.12 20.32 13.53
N LEU A 7 -5.27 21.10 14.22
CA LEU A 7 -4.12 20.61 14.97
C LEU A 7 -4.05 21.33 16.33
N ARG A 8 -3.78 20.59 17.41
CA ARG A 8 -3.61 21.16 18.76
C ARG A 8 -2.36 20.59 19.42
N VAL A 9 -1.43 21.46 19.81
CA VAL A 9 -0.27 21.10 20.63
C VAL A 9 -0.74 20.88 22.07
N VAL A 10 -0.69 19.63 22.53
CA VAL A 10 -1.08 19.28 23.91
C VAL A 10 0.10 19.42 24.88
N ARG A 11 1.34 19.27 24.40
CA ARG A 11 2.56 19.35 25.19
C ARG A 11 3.74 19.79 24.32
N GLY A 12 4.69 20.52 24.91
CA GLY A 12 5.88 21.03 24.24
C GLY A 12 5.71 22.46 23.72
N ASN A 13 6.79 23.02 23.21
CA ASN A 13 6.81 24.34 22.56
C ASN A 13 7.59 24.20 21.24
N PRO A 14 6.96 23.63 20.19
CA PRO A 14 7.64 23.43 18.92
C PRO A 14 8.03 24.79 18.34
N ASP A 15 9.14 24.81 17.62
CA ASP A 15 9.48 25.99 16.83
C ASP A 15 8.62 26.07 15.56
N ASP A 16 8.72 27.19 14.85
CA ASP A 16 7.92 27.46 13.65
C ASP A 16 8.19 26.42 12.54
N ALA A 17 9.43 25.91 12.45
CA ALA A 17 9.82 24.95 11.43
C ALA A 17 9.21 23.57 11.72
N GLU A 18 9.23 23.13 12.97
CA GLU A 18 8.60 21.89 13.42
C GLU A 18 7.08 21.92 13.23
N LEU A 19 6.44 23.04 13.57
CA LEU A 19 4.99 23.20 13.38
C LEU A 19 4.61 23.22 11.90
N ALA A 20 5.41 23.87 11.05
CA ALA A 20 5.22 23.87 9.60
C ALA A 20 5.40 22.46 9.01
N ALA A 21 6.42 21.72 9.45
CA ALA A 21 6.68 20.35 8.99
C ALA A 21 5.51 19.41 9.30
N LEU A 22 4.98 19.47 10.52
CA LEU A 22 3.80 18.67 10.91
C LEU A 22 2.56 19.05 10.11
N THR A 23 2.34 20.35 9.88
CA THR A 23 1.21 20.84 9.08
C THR A 23 1.30 20.35 7.64
N ALA A 24 2.49 20.45 7.03
CA ALA A 24 2.75 19.95 5.67
C ALA A 24 2.53 18.43 5.57
N LEU A 25 2.96 17.67 6.58
CA LEU A 25 2.75 16.22 6.64
C LEU A 25 1.25 15.87 6.69
N VAL A 26 0.47 16.55 7.55
CA VAL A 26 -0.98 16.32 7.65
C VAL A 26 -1.68 16.68 6.34
N ALA A 27 -1.32 17.80 5.72
CA ALA A 27 -1.86 18.19 4.42
C ALA A 27 -1.51 17.18 3.31
N ALA A 28 -0.28 16.67 3.30
CA ALA A 28 0.16 15.64 2.36
C ALA A 28 -0.59 14.32 2.57
N ALA A 29 -0.78 13.90 3.82
CA ALA A 29 -1.54 12.70 4.15
C ALA A 29 -3.03 12.82 3.75
N ALA A 30 -3.63 14.00 3.96
CA ALA A 30 -5.01 14.27 3.54
C ALA A 30 -5.16 14.33 2.01
N SER A 31 -4.11 14.73 1.31
CA SER A 31 -4.09 14.79 -0.17
C SER A 31 -3.65 13.47 -0.81
N ALA A 32 -3.26 12.47 -0.02
CA ALA A 32 -2.80 11.20 -0.54
C ALA A 32 -3.94 10.54 -1.33
N PRO A 33 -3.72 10.15 -2.60
CA PRO A 33 -4.73 9.41 -3.33
C PRO A 33 -5.04 8.13 -2.56
N GLY A 34 -6.33 7.79 -2.49
CA GLY A 34 -6.76 6.52 -1.92
C GLY A 34 -6.05 5.35 -2.60
N PRO A 35 -6.00 4.17 -1.95
CA PRO A 35 -5.37 2.99 -2.52
C PRO A 35 -5.90 2.76 -3.93
N ALA A 36 -4.99 2.72 -4.90
CA ALA A 36 -5.36 2.45 -6.28
C ALA A 36 -6.10 1.09 -6.32
N PRO A 37 -7.21 0.98 -7.08
CA PRO A 37 -7.87 -0.29 -7.23
C PRO A 37 -6.87 -1.32 -7.74
N ALA A 38 -6.93 -2.53 -7.18
CA ALA A 38 -6.10 -3.63 -7.66
C ALA A 38 -6.26 -3.74 -9.18
N ARG A 39 -5.13 -3.72 -9.91
CA ARG A 39 -5.16 -3.80 -11.37
C ARG A 39 -5.86 -5.10 -11.75
N ARG A 40 -7.01 -5.00 -12.41
CA ARG A 40 -7.69 -6.16 -12.96
C ARG A 40 -6.74 -6.85 -13.93
N ARG A 41 -6.55 -8.16 -13.77
CA ARG A 41 -5.77 -8.96 -14.72
C ARG A 41 -6.43 -8.87 -16.09
N THR A 42 -5.75 -8.26 -17.06
CA THR A 42 -6.27 -8.04 -18.42
C THR A 42 -5.98 -9.20 -19.35
N SER A 43 -4.92 -9.97 -19.10
CA SER A 43 -4.57 -11.19 -19.82
C SER A 43 -3.63 -12.06 -18.98
N TRP A 44 -3.55 -13.34 -19.30
CA TRP A 44 -2.57 -14.27 -18.72
C TRP A 44 -1.20 -14.18 -19.40
N TRP A 45 -1.14 -13.75 -20.66
CA TRP A 45 0.11 -13.61 -21.43
C TRP A 45 1.08 -12.58 -20.83
N GLY A 46 0.57 -11.57 -20.12
CA GLY A 46 1.37 -10.55 -19.46
C GLY A 46 1.72 -10.87 -17.99
N ASP A 47 1.42 -12.07 -17.50
CA ASP A 47 1.67 -12.41 -16.10
C ASP A 47 3.17 -12.65 -15.86
N ARG A 48 3.81 -11.74 -15.12
CA ARG A 48 5.22 -11.86 -14.72
C ARG A 48 5.47 -13.09 -13.86
N ALA A 49 4.47 -13.59 -13.13
CA ALA A 49 4.58 -14.84 -12.38
C ALA A 49 4.76 -16.05 -13.32
N ALA A 50 4.26 -15.99 -14.56
CA ALA A 50 4.50 -17.01 -15.57
C ALA A 50 5.92 -16.91 -16.19
N ALA A 51 6.57 -15.75 -16.10
CA ALA A 51 7.94 -15.53 -16.59
C ALA A 51 9.03 -15.96 -15.59
N VAL A 52 8.65 -16.30 -14.36
CA VAL A 52 9.58 -16.77 -13.32
C VAL A 52 9.15 -18.14 -12.81
N HIS A 53 10.10 -18.99 -12.46
CA HIS A 53 9.76 -20.27 -11.85
C HIS A 53 9.15 -20.05 -10.46
N ALA A 54 7.90 -20.48 -10.28
CA ALA A 54 7.30 -20.55 -8.96
C ALA A 54 7.90 -21.72 -8.15
N PRO A 55 8.11 -21.57 -6.83
CA PRO A 55 8.53 -22.66 -5.96
C PRO A 55 7.54 -23.83 -6.05
N VAL A 56 8.07 -25.06 -6.07
CA VAL A 56 7.23 -26.26 -6.00
C VAL A 56 6.83 -26.49 -4.55
N ALA A 57 5.53 -26.43 -4.25
CA ALA A 57 5.02 -26.78 -2.94
C ALA A 57 5.05 -28.31 -2.75
N ALA A 58 5.65 -28.78 -1.66
CA ALA A 58 5.57 -30.19 -1.27
C ALA A 58 4.20 -30.48 -0.62
N GLY A 59 3.62 -31.65 -0.90
CA GLY A 59 2.37 -32.08 -0.31
C GLY A 59 1.70 -33.24 -1.05
N ASP A 60 0.68 -33.81 -0.43
CA ASP A 60 -0.08 -34.91 -1.02
C ASP A 60 -0.70 -34.48 -2.36
N GLY A 61 -0.41 -35.24 -3.41
CA GLY A 61 -0.87 -34.94 -4.77
C GLY A 61 -0.03 -33.90 -5.54
N ALA A 62 1.00 -33.29 -4.94
CA ALA A 62 1.83 -32.27 -5.60
C ALA A 62 2.52 -32.79 -6.87
N TRP A 63 2.97 -34.05 -6.88
CA TRP A 63 3.57 -34.67 -8.07
C TRP A 63 2.57 -34.77 -9.23
N ARG A 64 1.32 -35.18 -8.96
CA ARG A 64 0.25 -35.25 -9.98
C ARG A 64 -0.16 -33.86 -10.47
N ALA A 65 -0.16 -32.87 -9.58
CA ALA A 65 -0.49 -31.49 -9.92
C ALA A 65 0.61 -30.78 -10.72
N SER A 66 1.84 -31.30 -10.74
CA SER A 66 2.98 -30.67 -11.43
C SER A 66 2.82 -30.55 -12.94
N SER A 67 2.00 -31.42 -13.56
CA SER A 67 1.76 -31.45 -15.01
C SER A 67 0.49 -30.71 -15.44
N LEU A 68 -0.28 -30.12 -14.51
CA LEU A 68 -1.51 -29.39 -14.84
C LEU A 68 -1.21 -27.91 -15.13
N PRO A 69 -1.97 -27.26 -16.03
CA PRO A 69 -1.87 -25.82 -16.24
C PRO A 69 -2.19 -25.03 -14.95
N ARG A 70 -1.45 -23.96 -14.69
CA ARG A 70 -1.67 -23.03 -13.57
C ARG A 70 -2.37 -21.77 -14.02
#